data_AF-A0A9X8YLQ7-F1
#
_entry.id   AF-A0A9X8YLQ7-F1
#
_cell.length_a   1.000
_cell.length_b   1.000
_cell.length_c   1.000
_cell.angle_alpha   90.00
_cell.angle_beta   90.00
_cell.angle_gamma   90.00
#
_symmetry.space_group_name_H-M   'P 1'
#
loop_
_entity.id
_entity.type
_entity.pdbx_description
1 polymer ?
#
loop_
_entity_poly.entity_id
_entity_poly.type
_entity_poly.pdbx_seq_one_letter_code
_entity_poly.pdbx_strand_id
1 'polypeptide(L)' 'FALQEEEVAEVCWLTPEEITARCDEFTPDSLKALSLWLTRNNEQDYGKPLDNH' A
#
# COMPACT_ATOMS: atom_id res chain seq x y z
N PHE A 1 15.01 -7.57 -6.77
CA PHE A 1 13.78 -7.89 -7.49
C PHE A 1 13.72 -6.98 -8.71
N ALA A 2 13.74 -7.55 -9.91
CA ALA A 2 13.56 -6.80 -11.14
C ALA A 2 12.08 -6.81 -11.51
N LEU A 3 11.58 -5.74 -12.13
CA LEU A 3 10.21 -5.67 -12.63
C LEU A 3 10.02 -6.73 -13.72
N GLN A 4 9.00 -7.56 -13.59
CA GLN A 4 8.58 -8.47 -14.64
C GLN A 4 7.53 -7.74 -15.49
N GLU A 5 7.96 -7.11 -16.59
CA GLU A 5 7.10 -6.29 -17.45
C GLU A 5 5.89 -7.06 -18.02
N GLU A 6 5.98 -8.39 -18.12
CA GLU A 6 4.89 -9.27 -18.54
C GLU A 6 3.74 -9.37 -17.52
N GLU A 7 4.02 -9.11 -16.24
CA GLU A 7 3.04 -9.21 -15.14
C GLU A 7 2.70 -7.85 -14.52
N VAL A 8 3.67 -6.92 -14.45
CA VAL A 8 3.52 -5.64 -13.74
C VAL A 8 4.07 -4.51 -14.59
N ALA A 9 3.19 -3.57 -14.94
CA ALA A 9 3.55 -2.39 -15.74
C ALA A 9 4.29 -1.32 -14.92
N GLU A 10 3.91 -1.10 -13.65
CA GLU A 10 4.49 -0.08 -12.78
C GLU A 10 4.32 -0.46 -11.30
N VAL A 11 5.22 0.04 -10.45
CA VAL A 11 5.12 -0.07 -8.99
C VAL A 11 5.25 1.32 -8.36
N CYS A 12 4.25 1.70 -7.57
CA CYS A 12 4.19 2.99 -6.89
C CYS A 12 4.06 2.80 -5.37
N TRP A 13 4.68 3.70 -4.60
CA TRP A 13 4.46 3.83 -3.17
C TRP A 13 3.35 4.86 -2.94
N LEU A 14 2.35 4.50 -2.15
CA LEU A 14 1.17 5.32 -1.86
C LEU A 14 0.82 5.24 -0.37
N THR A 15 0.24 6.31 0.17
CA THR A 15 -0.35 6.26 1.52
C THR A 15 -1.73 5.56 1.49
N PRO A 16 -2.22 5.07 2.65
CA PRO A 16 -3.57 4.50 2.72
C PRO A 16 -4.68 5.45 2.23
N GLU A 17 -4.54 6.76 2.49
CA GLU A 17 -5.47 7.79 2.04
C GLU A 17 -5.48 7.91 0.52
N GLU A 18 -4.31 7.90 -0.12
CA GLU A 18 -4.17 7.96 -1.58
C GLU A 18 -4.76 6.73 -2.26
N ILE A 19 -4.53 5.53 -1.68
CA ILE A 19 -5.13 4.28 -2.16
C ILE A 19 -6.66 4.33 -2.02
N THR A 20 -7.16 4.86 -0.91
CA THR A 20 -8.61 4.98 -0.66
C THR A 20 -9.27 5.96 -1.62
N ALA A 21 -8.62 7.08 -1.94
CA ALA A 21 -9.13 8.06 -2.90
C ALA A 21 -9.20 7.51 -4.34
N ARG A 22 -8.37 6.51 -4.65
CA ARG A 22 -8.29 5.83 -5.95
C ARG A 22 -8.85 4.41 -5.90
N CYS A 23 -9.76 4.12 -4.97
CA CYS A 23 -10.24 2.75 -4.72
C CYS A 23 -10.83 2.06 -5.96
N ASP A 24 -11.39 2.81 -6.90
CA ASP A 24 -11.94 2.29 -8.17
C ASP A 24 -10.86 1.70 -9.10
N GLU A 25 -9.59 2.03 -8.89
CA GLU A 25 -8.46 1.50 -9.68
C GLU A 25 -7.94 0.16 -9.14
N PHE A 26 -8.39 -0.26 -7.95
CA PHE A 26 -7.94 -1.47 -7.29
C PHE A 26 -9.02 -2.55 -7.31
N THR A 27 -8.60 -3.81 -7.33
CA THR A 27 -9.55 -4.92 -7.24
C THR A 27 -10.14 -5.00 -5.82
N PRO A 28 -11.43 -5.34 -5.66
CA PRO A 28 -12.07 -5.40 -4.34
C PRO A 28 -11.33 -6.30 -3.34
N ASP A 29 -10.75 -7.40 -3.81
CA ASP A 29 -10.00 -8.33 -2.96
C ASP A 29 -8.72 -7.71 -2.42
N SER A 30 -8.00 -6.94 -3.24
CA SER A 30 -6.78 -6.24 -2.81
C SER A 30 -7.08 -5.18 -1.74
N LEU A 31 -8.17 -4.42 -1.90
CA LEU A 31 -8.63 -3.45 -0.89
C LEU A 31 -9.07 -4.13 0.41
N LYS A 32 -9.70 -5.29 0.32
CA LYS A 32 -10.07 -6.08 1.50
C LYS A 32 -8.83 -6.59 2.24
N ALA A 33 -7.82 -7.09 1.53
CA ALA A 33 -6.56 -7.51 2.14
C ALA A 33 -5.86 -6.32 2.83
N LEU A 34 -5.81 -5.15 2.17
CA LEU A 34 -5.23 -3.93 2.73
C LEU A 34 -5.97 -3.48 4.01
N SER A 35 -7.30 -3.43 3.99
CA SER A 35 -8.09 -3.01 5.17
C SER A 35 -7.92 -3.96 6.36
N LEU A 36 -7.82 -5.28 6.13
CA LEU A 36 -7.51 -6.26 7.16
C LEU A 36 -6.11 -6.04 7.74
N TRP A 37 -5.12 -5.77 6.89
CA TRP A 37 -3.76 -5.49 7.32
C TRP A 37 -3.68 -4.18 8.12
N LEU A 38 -4.31 -3.10 7.66
CA LEU A 38 -4.36 -1.83 8.37
C LEU A 38 -5.04 -1.98 9.73
N THR A 39 -6.18 -2.68 9.81
CA THR A 39 -6.88 -2.93 11.08
C THR A 39 -5.99 -3.63 12.10
N ARG A 40 -5.14 -4.56 11.66
CA ARG A 40 -4.23 -5.31 12.53
C ARG A 40 -3.00 -4.51 12.97
N ASN A 41 -2.53 -3.57 12.13
CA ASN A 41 -1.26 -2.91 12.34
C ASN A 41 -1.35 -1.39 12.59
N ASN A 42 -2.54 -0.78 12.60
CA ASN A 42 -2.70 0.67 12.84
C ASN A 42 -2.20 1.15 14.22
N GLU A 43 -1.89 0.24 15.14
CA GLU A 43 -1.22 0.55 16.41
C GLU A 43 0.31 0.62 16.28
N GLN A 44 0.88 0.20 15.15
CA GLN A 44 2.27 0.40 14.80
C GLN A 44 2.38 1.66 13.97
N ASP A 45 3.05 2.67 14.51
CA ASP A 45 3.30 3.99 13.92
C ASP A 45 3.99 3.86 12.55
N TYR A 46 3.21 3.69 11.48
CA TYR A 46 3.73 3.64 10.11
C TYR A 46 3.90 5.06 9.59
N GLY A 47 5.16 5.45 9.39
CA GLY A 47 5.50 6.76 8.85
C GLY A 47 6.45 7.58 9.71
N LYS A 48 6.94 7.06 10.84
CA LYS A 48 8.08 7.71 11.50
C LYS A 48 9.26 7.70 10.53
N PRO A 49 9.75 8.88 10.07
CA PRO A 49 10.98 8.91 9.30
C PRO A 49 12.06 8.26 10.15
N LEU A 50 12.90 7.43 9.54
CA LEU A 50 14.13 6.98 10.18
C LEU A 50 14.95 8.24 10.45
N ASP A 51 14.89 8.75 11.69
CA ASP A 51 15.84 9.74 12.19
C ASP A 51 17.23 9.08 12.14
N ASN A 52 17.95 9.36 11.05
CA ASN A 52 19.36 8.99 10.91
C ASN A 52 20.16 9.91 11.81
N HIS A 53 20.37 9.52 13.07
CA HIS A 53 21.36 10.15 13.93
C HIS A 53 22.66 9.34 14.02
#